data_AF-M1D9G8-F1
#
_entry.id   AF-M1D9G8-F1
#
_cell.length_a   1.000
_cell.length_b   1.000
_cell.length_c   1.000
_cell.angle_alpha   90.00
_cell.angle_beta   90.00
_cell.angle_gamma   90.00
#
_symmetry.space_group_name_H-M   'P 1'
#
loop_
_entity.id
_entity.type
_entity.pdbx_description
1 polymer ?
#
loop_
_entity_poly.entity_id
_entity_poly.type
_entity_poly.pdbx_seq_one_letter_code
_entity_poly.pdbx_strand_id
1 'polypeptide(L)'
;MRLEEKKKENSEYDGPPLSSVQPYPWFVICPPRKTQTFFNISEDRSYKRSIHELCNAIIRASAQEWLVLEDFDSTDCYLWNPISNDKIQLPPPPYNDNLECLLSAPPNDPQCRVLFLMSIYFL
;
A
#
# COMPACT_ATOMS: atom_id res chain seq x y z
N MET A 1 -5.06 -49.64 17.53
CA MET A 1 -4.23 -48.72 18.34
C MET A 1 -4.14 -47.42 17.54
N ARG A 2 -4.70 -46.35 18.13
CA ARG A 2 -4.84 -44.94 17.73
C ARG A 2 -4.62 -44.52 16.25
N LEU A 3 -5.71 -43.99 15.65
CA LEU A 3 -5.65 -42.90 14.68
C LEU A 3 -4.98 -41.69 15.35
N GLU A 4 -3.97 -41.11 14.71
CA GLU A 4 -3.49 -39.78 15.06
C GLU A 4 -4.24 -38.74 14.22
N GLU A 5 -5.18 -38.08 14.88
CA GLU A 5 -5.89 -36.91 14.41
C GLU A 5 -4.88 -35.75 14.28
N LYS A 6 -4.51 -35.39 13.04
CA LYS A 6 -3.87 -34.09 12.81
C LYS A 6 -4.94 -33.00 12.93
N LYS A 7 -4.95 -32.40 14.12
CA LYS A 7 -5.75 -31.26 14.53
C LYS A 7 -5.58 -30.11 13.52
N LYS A 8 -6.71 -29.71 12.96
CA LYS A 8 -6.94 -28.54 12.10
C LYS A 8 -6.52 -27.28 12.86
N GLU A 9 -5.40 -26.68 12.45
CA GLU A 9 -5.00 -25.38 12.96
C GLU A 9 -5.78 -24.31 12.18
N ASN A 10 -6.65 -23.61 12.91
CA ASN A 10 -7.51 -22.57 12.39
C ASN A 10 -6.69 -21.50 11.69
N SER A 11 -7.08 -21.17 10.46
CA SER A 11 -6.75 -19.93 9.78
C SER A 11 -7.45 -18.78 10.50
N GLU A 12 -6.88 -18.34 11.61
CA GLU A 12 -7.30 -17.12 12.27
C GLU A 12 -6.71 -15.96 11.48
N TYR A 13 -7.59 -15.11 10.94
CA TYR A 13 -7.23 -13.89 10.25
C TYR A 13 -6.56 -12.96 11.25
N ASP A 14 -5.24 -13.09 11.41
CA ASP A 14 -4.45 -12.12 12.15
C ASP A 14 -4.44 -10.81 11.36
N GLY A 15 -5.41 -9.95 11.66
CA GLY A 15 -5.25 -8.51 11.46
C GLY A 15 -3.95 -8.03 12.12
N PRO A 16 -3.42 -6.86 11.72
CA PRO A 16 -2.33 -6.24 12.48
C PRO A 16 -2.78 -6.12 13.95
N PRO A 17 -1.88 -6.34 14.93
CA PRO A 17 -2.24 -6.13 16.32
C PRO A 17 -2.76 -4.70 16.49
N LEU A 18 -4.06 -4.56 16.76
CA LEU A 18 -4.68 -3.32 17.20
C LEU A 18 -4.20 -3.02 18.62
N SER A 19 -2.89 -2.78 18.79
CA SER A 19 -2.35 -2.27 20.04
C SER A 19 -2.14 -0.78 19.87
N SER A 20 -2.98 -0.02 20.57
CA SER A 20 -3.05 1.43 20.58
C SER A 20 -1.82 2.14 21.19
N VAL A 21 -0.68 1.47 21.34
CA VAL A 21 0.56 2.05 21.89
C VAL A 21 1.80 1.34 21.34
N GLN A 22 2.04 1.40 20.03
CA GLN A 22 3.36 1.02 19.50
C GLN A 22 4.13 2.29 19.13
N PRO A 23 5.17 2.67 19.89
CA PRO A 23 5.86 3.95 19.69
C PRO A 23 6.82 3.94 18.48
N TYR A 24 6.85 2.86 17.71
CA TYR A 24 7.81 2.66 16.63
C TYR A 24 7.08 2.43 15.30
N PRO A 25 7.56 3.06 14.21
CA PRO A 25 6.95 2.92 12.91
C PRO A 25 7.14 1.51 12.35
N TRP A 26 6.13 0.99 11.68
CA TRP A 26 6.23 -0.23 10.87
C TRP A 26 6.88 0.09 9.54
N PHE A 27 7.88 -0.68 9.16
CA PHE A 27 8.46 -0.60 7.82
C PHE A 27 7.76 -1.62 6.91
N VAL A 28 7.15 -1.17 5.83
CA VAL A 28 6.39 -2.03 4.92
C VAL A 28 7.13 -2.18 3.60
N ILE A 29 7.43 -3.42 3.23
CA ILE A 29 8.01 -3.77 1.94
C ILE A 29 6.87 -4.30 1.07
N CYS A 30 6.64 -3.63 -0.05
CA CYS A 30 5.56 -3.94 -1.00
C CYS A 30 6.15 -4.50 -2.30
N PRO A 31 6.48 -5.79 -2.35
CA PRO A 31 6.84 -6.42 -3.61
C PRO A 31 5.63 -6.50 -4.52
N PRO A 32 5.80 -6.29 -5.84
CA PRO A 32 4.71 -6.37 -6.79
C PRO A 32 4.12 -7.78 -6.86
N ARG A 33 2.78 -7.88 -6.97
CA ARG A 33 2.02 -9.15 -7.10
C ARG A 33 2.27 -10.16 -5.97
N LYS A 34 2.66 -9.68 -4.79
CA LYS A 34 3.07 -10.51 -3.65
C LYS A 34 2.54 -9.95 -2.34
N THR A 35 2.51 -10.80 -1.31
CA THR A 35 2.19 -10.37 0.04
C THR A 35 3.23 -9.39 0.59
N GLN A 36 2.77 -8.38 1.31
CA GLN A 36 3.62 -7.37 1.90
C GLN A 36 4.32 -7.92 3.14
N THR A 37 5.54 -7.42 3.37
CA THR A 37 6.31 -7.76 4.56
C THR A 37 6.33 -6.55 5.47
N PHE A 38 5.82 -6.73 6.68
CA PHE A 38 5.79 -5.73 7.74
C PHE A 38 6.94 -6.02 8.68
N PHE A 39 7.85 -5.07 8.80
CA PHE A 39 9.01 -5.19 9.67
C PHE A 39 8.81 -4.29 10.89
N ASN A 40 8.86 -4.92 12.06
CA ASN A 40 8.85 -4.24 13.34
C ASN A 40 10.29 -3.97 13.75
N ILE A 41 10.68 -2.69 13.73
CA ILE A 41 12.05 -2.26 14.04
C ILE A 41 12.43 -2.56 15.49
N SER A 42 11.46 -2.47 16.41
CA SER A 42 11.71 -2.65 17.85
C SER A 42 11.94 -4.10 18.22
N GLU A 43 11.24 -4.99 17.54
CA GLU A 43 11.30 -6.43 17.79
C GLU A 43 12.33 -7.15 16.91
N ASP A 44 12.88 -6.46 15.91
CA ASP A 44 13.71 -7.03 14.84
C ASP A 44 13.04 -8.25 14.20
N ARG A 45 11.74 -8.12 13.90
CA ARG A 45 10.89 -9.20 13.39
C ARG A 45 10.10 -8.79 12.16
N SER A 46 9.99 -9.73 11.23
CA SER A 46 9.19 -9.59 10.01
C SER A 46 7.91 -10.41 10.09
N TYR A 47 6.81 -9.81 9.66
CA TYR A 47 5.49 -10.43 9.57
C TYR A 47 5.02 -10.36 8.11
N LYS A 48 4.54 -11.48 7.57
CA LYS A 48 3.89 -11.49 6.26
C LYS A 48 2.41 -11.23 6.45
N ARG A 49 1.91 -10.18 5.79
CA ARG A 49 0.49 -9.81 5.78
C ARG A 49 0.11 -9.33 4.38
N SER A 50 -1.19 -9.28 4.13
CA SER A 50 -1.75 -8.90 2.83
C SER A 50 -2.62 -7.66 3.03
N ILE A 51 -2.20 -6.53 2.49
CA ILE A 51 -3.07 -5.38 2.20
C ILE A 51 -3.64 -5.65 0.82
N HIS A 52 -4.95 -5.87 0.76
CA HIS A 52 -5.64 -6.25 -0.47
C HIS A 52 -5.39 -5.25 -1.60
N GLU A 53 -5.43 -3.96 -1.28
CA GLU A 53 -5.16 -2.84 -2.19
C GLU A 53 -3.78 -2.86 -2.83
N LEU A 54 -2.77 -3.39 -2.13
CA LEU A 54 -1.39 -3.41 -2.58
C LEU A 54 -1.01 -4.74 -3.24
N CYS A 55 -1.88 -5.75 -3.21
CA CYS A 55 -1.56 -7.07 -3.76
C CYS A 55 -1.49 -7.08 -5.29
N ASN A 56 -2.27 -6.24 -5.95
CA ASN A 56 -2.26 -6.11 -7.42
C ASN A 56 -1.92 -4.69 -7.90
N ALA A 57 -1.23 -3.90 -7.07
CA ALA A 57 -0.90 -2.54 -7.42
C ALA A 57 0.60 -2.22 -7.28
N ILE A 58 1.06 -1.28 -8.09
CA ILE A 58 2.35 -0.60 -7.95
C ILE A 58 2.11 0.73 -7.25
N ILE A 59 2.91 1.04 -6.23
CA ILE A 59 2.97 2.39 -5.66
C ILE A 59 3.86 3.22 -6.59
N ARG A 60 3.26 4.16 -7.33
CA ARG A 60 3.96 5.03 -8.28
C ARG A 60 4.51 6.29 -7.64
N ALA A 61 3.77 6.84 -6.69
CA ALA A 61 4.12 8.05 -5.97
C ALA A 61 3.36 8.12 -4.64
N SER A 62 3.71 9.09 -3.81
CA SER A 62 2.98 9.43 -2.58
C SER A 62 2.82 10.93 -2.45
N ALA A 63 1.70 11.39 -1.91
CA ALA A 63 1.44 12.79 -1.61
C ALA A 63 0.70 12.90 -0.26
N GLN A 64 1.35 13.53 0.72
CA GLN A 64 0.88 13.59 2.10
C GLN A 64 0.55 12.18 2.66
N GLU A 65 -0.73 11.89 2.89
CA GLU A 65 -1.23 10.59 3.41
C GLU A 65 -1.72 9.66 2.31
N TRP A 66 -1.65 10.08 1.04
CA TRP A 66 -2.20 9.35 -0.09
C TRP A 66 -1.09 8.68 -0.90
N LEU A 67 -1.39 7.47 -1.37
CA LEU A 67 -0.55 6.71 -2.27
C LEU A 67 -1.18 6.71 -3.66
N VAL A 68 -0.38 6.91 -4.68
CA VAL A 68 -0.78 6.74 -6.07
C VAL A 68 -0.52 5.30 -6.44
N LEU A 69 -1.60 4.55 -6.62
CA LEU A 69 -1.59 3.15 -6.99
C LEU A 69 -1.91 3.01 -8.48
N GLU A 70 -1.20 2.12 -9.16
CA GLU A 70 -1.52 1.68 -10.51
C GLU A 70 -1.75 0.17 -10.49
N ASP A 71 -2.88 -0.29 -11.02
CA ASP A 71 -3.18 -1.72 -11.10
C ASP A 71 -2.23 -2.42 -12.07
N PHE A 72 -1.88 -3.67 -11.79
CA PHE A 72 -0.95 -4.44 -12.61
C PHE A 72 -1.57 -5.03 -13.89
N ASP A 73 -2.87 -5.31 -13.87
CA ASP A 73 -3.59 -6.01 -14.92
C ASP A 73 -4.43 -5.03 -15.76
N SER A 74 -4.72 -3.84 -15.24
CA SER A 74 -5.32 -2.72 -15.97
C SER A 74 -4.39 -1.50 -16.05
N THR A 75 -4.81 -0.47 -16.79
CA THR A 75 -4.14 0.85 -16.79
C THR A 75 -4.78 1.81 -15.79
N ASP A 76 -5.55 1.28 -14.83
CA ASP A 76 -6.27 2.10 -13.87
C ASP A 76 -5.33 2.64 -12.80
N CYS A 77 -5.57 3.89 -12.43
CA CYS A 77 -4.80 4.58 -11.41
C CYS A 77 -5.73 5.15 -10.35
N TYR A 78 -5.29 5.12 -9.09
CA TYR A 78 -6.08 5.50 -7.93
C TYR A 78 -5.21 6.29 -6.95
N LEU A 79 -5.79 7.31 -6.32
CA LEU A 79 -5.33 7.80 -5.03
C LEU A 79 -5.96 6.94 -3.95
N TRP A 80 -5.14 6.35 -3.09
CA TRP A 80 -5.60 5.55 -1.96
C TRP A 80 -5.03 6.08 -0.65
N ASN A 81 -5.89 6.27 0.35
CA ASN A 81 -5.49 6.61 1.71
C ASN A 81 -5.46 5.32 2.55
N PRO A 82 -4.30 4.85 3.05
CA PRO A 82 -4.20 3.63 3.85
C PRO A 82 -4.82 3.75 5.25
N ILE A 83 -5.07 4.97 5.73
CA ILE A 83 -5.64 5.23 7.06
C ILE A 83 -7.17 5.19 7.01
N SER A 84 -7.78 5.95 6.10
CA SER A 84 -9.24 5.98 5.94
C SER A 84 -9.77 4.86 5.03
N ASN A 85 -8.89 4.22 4.26
CA ASN A 85 -9.20 3.28 3.18
C ASN A 85 -10.00 3.91 2.00
N ASP A 86 -10.01 5.24 1.90
CA ASP A 86 -10.67 5.93 0.80
C ASP A 86 -9.90 5.77 -0.51
N LYS A 87 -10.65 5.65 -1.61
CA LYS A 87 -10.12 5.54 -2.97
C LYS A 87 -10.75 6.57 -3.89
N ILE A 88 -9.91 7.27 -4.66
CA ILE A 88 -10.33 8.22 -5.67
C ILE A 88 -9.73 7.76 -7.00
N GLN A 89 -10.60 7.49 -7.98
CA GLN A 89 -10.17 7.15 -9.33
C GLN A 89 -9.42 8.32 -9.96
N LEU A 90 -8.24 8.06 -10.50
CA LEU A 90 -7.51 8.98 -11.34
C LEU A 90 -7.62 8.57 -12.82
N PRO A 91 -7.46 9.53 -13.75
CA PRO A 91 -7.18 9.18 -15.13
C PRO A 91 -5.86 8.39 -15.22
N PRO A 92 -5.69 7.51 -16.23
CA PRO A 92 -4.45 6.77 -16.44
C PRO A 92 -3.25 7.71 -16.54
N PRO A 93 -2.12 7.39 -15.89
CA PRO A 93 -0.93 8.23 -15.96
C PRO A 93 -0.37 8.23 -17.39
N PRO A 94 0.15 9.36 -17.87
CA PRO A 94 0.67 9.46 -19.24
C PRO A 94 2.03 8.76 -19.45
N TYR A 95 2.76 8.41 -18.38
CA TYR A 95 4.14 7.93 -18.45
C TYR A 95 4.45 6.81 -17.44
N ASN A 96 5.41 5.96 -17.78
CA ASN A 96 5.87 4.82 -16.96
C ASN A 96 7.03 5.14 -16.01
N ASP A 97 7.51 6.40 -16.00
CA ASP A 97 8.73 6.80 -15.31
C ASP A 97 8.51 7.10 -13.81
N ASN A 98 9.59 7.48 -13.12
CA ASN A 98 9.52 7.93 -11.73
C ASN A 98 8.69 9.23 -11.66
N LEU A 99 7.59 9.17 -10.90
CA LEU A 99 6.68 10.27 -10.70
C LEU A 99 6.81 10.78 -9.26
N GLU A 100 6.91 12.09 -9.11
CA GLU A 100 6.54 12.76 -7.86
C GLU A 100 5.09 13.22 -7.97
N CYS A 101 4.35 13.14 -6.87
CA CYS A 101 2.94 13.54 -6.81
C CYS A 101 2.77 14.66 -5.79
N LEU A 102 2.05 15.71 -6.17
CA LEU A 102 1.67 16.81 -5.31
C LEU A 102 0.16 17.03 -5.35
N LEU A 103 -0.43 17.26 -4.18
CA LEU A 103 -1.83 17.65 -4.04
C LEU A 103 -1.88 19.12 -3.60
N SER A 104 -2.61 19.94 -4.35
CA SER A 104 -2.75 21.37 -4.02
C SER A 104 -3.63 21.64 -2.79
N ALA A 105 -4.48 20.68 -2.44
CA ALA A 105 -5.42 20.69 -1.32
C ALA A 105 -5.73 19.23 -0.92
N PRO A 106 -6.48 18.96 0.17
CA PRO A 106 -6.95 17.61 0.45
C PRO A 106 -7.73 17.03 -0.75
N PRO A 107 -7.58 15.74 -1.11
CA PRO A 107 -8.23 15.16 -2.30
C PRO A 107 -9.76 15.21 -2.31
N ASN A 108 -10.39 15.38 -1.16
CA ASN A 108 -11.84 15.55 -1.03
C ASN A 108 -12.30 16.99 -1.35
N ASP A 109 -11.38 17.95 -1.50
CA ASP A 109 -11.68 19.31 -1.94
C ASP A 109 -11.94 19.31 -3.46
N PRO A 110 -13.10 19.82 -3.94
CA PRO A 110 -13.41 19.89 -5.37
C PRO A 110 -12.43 20.72 -6.20
N GLN A 111 -11.66 21.61 -5.58
CA GLN A 111 -10.63 22.42 -6.22
C GLN A 111 -9.23 21.80 -6.11
N CYS A 112 -9.11 20.60 -5.52
CA CYS A 112 -7.85 19.89 -5.46
C CYS A 112 -7.34 19.57 -6.86
N ARG A 113 -6.07 19.85 -7.07
CA ARG A 113 -5.33 19.51 -8.28
C ARG A 113 -4.26 18.50 -7.91
N VAL A 114 -4.22 17.42 -8.67
CA VAL A 114 -3.17 16.40 -8.61
C VAL A 114 -2.13 16.77 -9.67
N LEU A 115 -0.90 17.02 -9.25
CA LEU A 115 0.21 17.30 -10.14
C LEU A 115 1.19 16.14 -10.10
N PHE A 116 1.53 15.62 -11.29
CA PHE A 116 2.59 14.66 -11.48
C PHE A 116 3.81 15.36 -12.07
N LEU A 117 4.94 15.26 -11.38
CA LEU A 117 6.22 15.77 -11.85
C LEU A 117 7.05 14.57 -12.31
N MET A 118 7.48 14.61 -13.56
CA MET A 118 8.33 13.58 -14.13
C MET A 118 9.78 13.97 -13.95
N SER A 119 10.54 13.13 -13.25
CA SER A 119 11.99 13.32 -13.14
C SER A 119 12.66 12.76 -14.39
N ILE A 120 13.02 13.65 -15.31
CA ILE A 120 13.80 13.30 -16.50
C ILE A 120 15.27 13.26 -16.11
N TYR A 121 15.83 12.07 -15.95
CA TYR A 121 17.28 11.95 -15.87
C TYR A 121 17.85 12.18 -17.28
N PHE A 122 18.38 13.37 -17.55
CA PHE A 122 19.29 13.57 -18.67
C PHE A 122 20.65 13.01 -18.27
N LEU A 123 21.02 11.86 -18.84
CA LEU A 123 22.39 11.34 -18.84
C LEU A 123 23.20 11.99 -19.97
#